data_AF-A0A1J5PR35-F1
#
_entry.id   AF-A0A1J5PR35-F1
#
_cell.length_a   1.000
_cell.length_b   1.000
_cell.length_c   1.000
_cell.angle_alpha   90.00
_cell.angle_beta   90.00
_cell.angle_gamma   90.00
#
_symmetry.space_group_name_H-M   'P 1'
#
loop_
_entity.id
_entity.type
_entity.pdbx_description
1 polymer ?
#
loop_
_entity_poly.entity_id
_entity_poly.type
_entity_poly.pdbx_seq_one_letter_code
_entity_poly.pdbx_strand_id
1 'polypeptide(L)'
;MFNDYAPPDAGRRICHEELETMLLAYPVIIAWLAGHEHRHHVRWIGSFDQSRGFWQIETASHADWPQQSRVIEIVEAVGGEIFIGLTVVDHVAPLEYEHSDDPVALAALSRVISANVWQRRAELGSHNPLSRGEGAPEDRNVVLKVQRG
;
A
#
# COMPACT_ATOMS: atom_id res chain seq x y z
N MET A 1 -8.43 -3.93 -9.44
CA MET A 1 -9.18 -4.48 -10.60
C MET A 1 -8.24 -5.43 -11.33
N PHE A 2 -8.59 -6.70 -11.53
CA PHE A 2 -7.70 -7.65 -12.22
C PHE A 2 -8.23 -7.94 -13.62
N ASN A 3 -7.33 -7.85 -14.61
CA ASN A 3 -7.63 -8.19 -15.99
C ASN A 3 -6.97 -9.51 -16.32
N ASP A 4 -7.78 -10.56 -16.43
CA ASP A 4 -7.36 -11.92 -16.78
C ASP A 4 -7.28 -12.14 -18.30
N TYR A 5 -7.65 -11.13 -19.10
CA TYR A 5 -7.56 -11.21 -20.55
C TYR A 5 -6.13 -11.49 -21.02
N ALA A 6 -6.01 -12.54 -21.84
CA ALA A 6 -4.82 -12.87 -22.61
C ALA A 6 -5.22 -12.99 -24.10
N PRO A 7 -4.47 -12.38 -25.03
CA PRO A 7 -4.63 -12.63 -26.46
C PRO A 7 -4.52 -14.14 -26.80
N PRO A 8 -5.11 -14.61 -27.91
CA PRO A 8 -5.13 -16.04 -28.26
C PRO A 8 -3.76 -16.70 -28.41
N ASP A 9 -2.74 -15.92 -28.74
CA ASP A 9 -1.34 -16.33 -28.91
C ASP A 9 -0.47 -16.09 -27.66
N ALA A 10 -1.05 -15.50 -26.61
CA ALA A 10 -0.38 -15.30 -25.34
C ALA A 10 -0.70 -16.43 -24.35
N GLY A 11 0.25 -16.72 -23.46
CA GLY A 11 0.02 -17.60 -22.33
C GLY A 11 -1.05 -17.02 -21.37
N ARG A 12 -1.76 -17.92 -20.67
CA ARG A 12 -2.72 -17.55 -19.62
C ARG A 12 -2.05 -16.67 -18.56
N ARG A 13 -2.72 -15.60 -18.14
CA ARG A 13 -2.26 -14.78 -17.01
C ARG A 13 -2.47 -15.51 -15.69
N ILE A 14 -1.50 -15.36 -14.79
CA ILE A 14 -1.63 -15.76 -13.39
C ILE A 14 -2.19 -14.57 -12.61
N CYS A 15 -3.31 -14.79 -11.94
CA CYS A 15 -4.02 -13.76 -11.19
C CYS A 15 -3.83 -13.91 -9.67
N HIS A 16 -4.42 -12.99 -8.91
CA HIS A 16 -4.18 -12.87 -7.47
C HIS A 16 -4.47 -14.15 -6.67
N GLU A 17 -5.58 -14.84 -6.91
CA GLU A 17 -5.98 -16.05 -6.17
C GLU A 17 -4.95 -17.18 -6.29
N GLU A 18 -4.43 -17.39 -7.49
CA GLU A 18 -3.42 -18.42 -7.75
C GLU A 18 -2.08 -18.07 -7.09
N LEU A 19 -1.71 -16.80 -7.15
CA LEU A 19 -0.48 -16.33 -6.53
C LEU A 19 -0.58 -16.38 -4.99
N GLU A 20 -1.71 -15.98 -4.41
CA GLU A 20 -1.99 -16.13 -2.97
C GLU A 20 -1.93 -17.61 -2.54
N THR A 21 -2.58 -18.50 -3.29
CA THR A 21 -2.55 -19.95 -3.03
C THR A 21 -1.14 -20.50 -3.07
N MET A 22 -0.34 -20.11 -4.07
CA MET A 22 1.05 -20.52 -4.19
C MET A 22 1.88 -20.01 -3.01
N LEU A 23 1.77 -18.73 -2.66
CA LEU A 23 2.54 -18.12 -1.58
C LEU A 23 2.18 -18.73 -0.22
N LEU A 24 0.91 -19.06 0.02
CA LEU A 24 0.45 -19.76 1.23
C LEU A 24 1.06 -21.16 1.39
N ALA A 25 1.51 -21.80 0.31
CA ALA A 25 2.20 -23.08 0.37
C ALA A 25 3.63 -22.97 0.93
N TYR A 26 4.19 -21.75 1.03
CA TYR A 26 5.55 -21.51 1.53
C TYR A 26 5.52 -20.84 2.91
N PRO A 27 5.72 -21.57 4.02
CA PRO A 27 5.60 -21.04 5.38
C PRO A 27 6.69 -20.03 5.77
N VAL A 28 7.67 -19.81 4.89
CA VAL A 28 8.74 -18.82 5.06
C VAL A 28 8.31 -17.40 4.63
N ILE A 29 7.20 -17.27 3.91
CA ILE A 29 6.67 -15.98 3.47
C ILE A 29 5.95 -15.32 4.64
N ILE A 30 6.38 -14.13 5.02
CA ILE A 30 5.80 -13.36 6.15
C ILE A 30 5.05 -12.11 5.69
N ALA A 31 5.35 -11.60 4.49
CA ALA A 31 4.66 -10.47 3.90
C ALA A 31 4.79 -10.40 2.37
N TRP A 32 3.86 -9.71 1.73
CA TRP A 32 3.90 -9.28 0.33
C TRP A 32 3.70 -7.76 0.26
N LEU A 33 4.73 -7.05 -0.19
CA LEU A 33 4.69 -5.62 -0.47
C LEU A 33 4.15 -5.34 -1.87
N ALA A 34 3.07 -4.57 -1.98
CA ALA A 34 2.37 -4.31 -3.24
C ALA A 34 2.11 -2.81 -3.47
N GLY A 35 1.95 -2.44 -4.75
CA GLY A 35 1.57 -1.09 -5.19
C GLY A 35 0.35 -1.13 -6.10
N HIS A 36 0.39 -0.34 -7.19
CA HIS A 36 -0.61 -0.29 -8.27
C HIS A 36 -1.97 0.34 -7.91
N GLU A 37 -2.54 0.04 -6.74
CA GLU A 37 -3.86 0.55 -6.32
C GLU A 37 -3.81 1.97 -5.69
N HIS A 38 -2.60 2.52 -5.54
CA HIS A 38 -2.35 3.89 -5.05
C HIS A 38 -3.01 4.16 -3.68
N ARG A 39 -2.94 3.19 -2.76
CA ARG A 39 -3.49 3.31 -1.41
C ARG A 39 -2.63 2.63 -0.37
N HIS A 40 -2.69 3.14 0.85
CA HIS A 40 -2.32 2.38 2.02
C HIS A 40 -3.40 1.37 2.35
N HIS A 41 -3.04 0.09 2.42
CA HIS A 41 -3.96 -0.98 2.83
C HIS A 41 -3.15 -2.16 3.36
N VAL A 42 -3.64 -2.76 4.44
CA VAL A 42 -3.02 -3.92 5.06
C VAL A 42 -4.08 -4.98 5.24
N ARG A 43 -3.77 -6.21 4.81
CA ARG A 43 -4.65 -7.36 5.08
C ARG A 43 -3.84 -8.61 5.35
N TRP A 44 -4.41 -9.49 6.16
CA TRP A 44 -3.89 -10.84 6.34
C TRP A 44 -4.33 -11.72 5.16
N ILE A 45 -3.39 -12.49 4.61
CA ILE A 45 -3.65 -13.55 3.63
C ILE A 45 -3.39 -14.87 4.30
N GLY A 46 -4.44 -15.70 4.42
CA GLY A 46 -4.39 -16.99 5.09
C GLY A 46 -5.51 -17.14 6.11
N SER A 47 -5.46 -18.24 6.85
CA SER A 47 -6.50 -18.58 7.82
C SER A 47 -6.04 -18.21 9.22
N PHE A 48 -6.78 -17.33 9.89
CA PHE A 48 -6.45 -16.86 11.25
C PHE A 48 -6.51 -17.98 12.31
N ASP A 49 -7.27 -19.04 12.04
CA ASP A 49 -7.41 -20.22 12.91
C ASP A 49 -6.24 -21.22 12.75
N GLN A 50 -5.52 -21.21 11.63
CA GLN A 50 -4.48 -22.18 11.29
C GLN A 50 -3.06 -21.64 11.42
N SER A 51 -2.89 -20.46 12.04
CA SER A 51 -1.59 -19.77 12.25
C SER A 51 -0.69 -19.71 10.99
N ARG A 52 -1.28 -19.81 9.80
CA ARG A 52 -0.60 -19.87 8.50
C ARG A 52 -1.10 -18.74 7.64
N GLY A 53 -0.16 -17.90 7.20
CA GLY A 53 -0.44 -16.77 6.35
C GLY A 53 0.67 -15.74 6.37
N PHE A 54 0.44 -14.66 5.64
CA PHE A 54 1.35 -13.54 5.52
C PHE A 54 0.59 -12.22 5.40
N TRP A 55 1.25 -11.11 5.70
CA TRP A 55 0.66 -9.78 5.57
C TRP A 55 0.81 -9.24 4.14
N GLN A 56 -0.29 -8.91 3.48
CA GLN A 56 -0.24 -8.03 2.31
C GLN A 56 -0.19 -6.59 2.78
N ILE A 57 0.78 -5.83 2.27
CA ILE A 57 1.03 -4.44 2.64
C ILE A 57 1.07 -3.63 1.33
N GLU A 58 0.02 -2.87 1.07
CA GLU A 58 -0.07 -1.92 -0.03
C GLU A 58 0.39 -0.52 0.42
N THR A 59 1.10 0.19 -0.46
CA THR A 59 1.54 1.56 -0.23
C THR A 59 0.89 2.55 -1.20
N ALA A 60 0.57 3.75 -0.71
CA ALA A 60 0.14 4.86 -1.55
C ALA A 60 1.22 5.19 -2.60
N SER A 61 0.78 5.81 -3.70
CA SER A 61 1.69 6.32 -4.73
C SER A 61 2.27 7.66 -4.30
N HIS A 62 3.53 7.93 -4.66
CA HIS A 62 4.13 9.25 -4.49
C HIS A 62 3.58 10.29 -5.47
N ALA A 63 2.84 9.87 -6.50
CA ALA A 63 2.25 10.79 -7.48
C ALA A 63 0.85 11.31 -7.07
N ASP A 64 0.09 10.51 -6.31
CA ASP A 64 -1.29 10.81 -5.92
C ASP A 64 -1.36 11.27 -4.47
N TRP A 65 -2.41 12.00 -4.08
CA TRP A 65 -2.68 12.25 -2.66
C TRP A 65 -2.80 10.92 -1.88
N PRO A 66 -2.12 10.78 -0.72
CA PRO A 66 -1.43 11.81 0.06
C PRO A 66 0.08 12.02 -0.20
N GLN A 67 0.67 11.42 -1.24
CA GLN A 67 2.11 11.46 -1.56
C GLN A 67 3.01 11.00 -0.41
N GLN A 68 2.66 9.86 0.18
CA GLN A 68 3.31 9.30 1.36
C GLN A 68 4.24 8.14 1.02
N SER A 69 5.39 8.11 1.67
CA SER A 69 6.26 6.94 1.76
C SER A 69 5.91 6.09 2.98
N ARG A 70 6.42 4.87 3.03
CA ARG A 70 6.27 3.97 4.19
C ARG A 70 7.60 3.33 4.55
N VAL A 71 7.97 3.45 5.81
CA VAL A 71 9.03 2.66 6.44
C VAL A 71 8.42 1.33 6.89
N ILE A 72 9.11 0.23 6.57
CA ILE A 72 8.72 -1.13 6.91
C ILE A 72 9.88 -1.77 7.64
N GLU A 73 9.68 -2.05 8.93
CA GLU A 73 10.70 -2.62 9.81
C GLU A 73 10.29 -4.04 10.19
N ILE A 74 11.23 -4.99 10.08
CA ILE A 74 11.00 -6.37 10.52
C ILE A 74 11.84 -6.56 11.77
N VAL A 75 11.17 -6.89 12.87
CA VAL A 75 11.80 -7.01 14.18
C VAL A 75 11.51 -8.39 14.75
N GLU A 76 12.53 -9.03 15.31
CA GLU A 76 12.40 -10.23 16.11
C GLU A 76 12.46 -9.85 17.59
N ALA A 77 11.38 -10.16 18.33
CA ALA A 77 11.32 -9.93 19.76
C ALA A 77 12.13 -10.98 20.53
N VAL A 78 12.50 -10.65 21.78
CA VAL A 78 13.07 -11.62 22.72
C VAL A 78 12.05 -12.74 22.93
N GLY A 79 12.33 -13.93 22.39
CA GLY A 79 11.38 -15.05 22.33
C GLY A 79 11.12 -15.60 20.93
N GLY A 80 11.64 -14.95 19.88
CA GLY A 80 11.59 -15.44 18.49
C GLY A 80 10.32 -15.07 17.73
N GLU A 81 9.43 -14.27 18.33
CA GLU A 81 8.27 -13.71 17.66
C GLU A 81 8.70 -12.61 16.67
N ILE A 82 8.10 -12.60 15.48
CA ILE A 82 8.40 -11.59 14.45
C ILE A 82 7.24 -10.60 14.34
N PHE A 83 7.61 -9.33 14.26
CA PHE A 83 6.70 -8.22 14.05
C PHE A 83 7.14 -7.41 12.83
N ILE A 84 6.17 -6.80 12.15
CA ILE A 84 6.39 -5.86 11.07
C ILE A 84 5.85 -4.50 11.53
N GLY A 85 6.75 -3.54 11.77
CA GLY A 85 6.40 -2.15 12.07
C GLY A 85 6.19 -1.38 10.78
N LEU A 86 5.04 -0.72 10.64
CA LEU A 86 4.72 0.15 9.52
C LEU A 86 4.64 1.58 10.02
N THR A 87 5.37 2.49 9.37
CA THR A 87 5.32 3.92 9.65
C THR A 87 5.18 4.70 8.35
N VAL A 88 4.13 5.50 8.23
CA VAL A 88 3.90 6.40 7.11
C VAL A 88 4.71 7.68 7.30
N VAL A 89 5.35 8.14 6.23
CA VAL A 89 6.22 9.32 6.21
C VAL A 89 5.80 10.23 5.06
N ASP A 90 5.51 11.50 5.38
CA ASP A 90 5.29 12.54 4.39
C ASP A 90 6.63 13.08 3.87
N HIS A 91 6.68 13.45 2.59
CA HIS A 91 7.84 14.17 2.07
C HIS A 91 7.93 15.58 2.68
N VAL A 92 9.14 16.12 2.76
CA VAL A 92 9.37 17.49 3.22
C VAL A 92 8.91 18.45 2.13
N ALA A 93 7.92 19.28 2.43
CA ALA A 93 7.58 20.43 1.62
C ALA A 93 6.77 21.45 2.44
N PRO A 94 6.87 22.76 2.14
CA PRO A 94 5.97 23.79 2.65
C PRO A 94 4.50 23.46 2.39
N LEU A 95 3.60 24.11 3.14
CA LEU A 95 2.16 23.97 2.92
C LEU A 95 1.70 24.64 1.61
N GLU A 96 2.34 25.74 1.24
CA GLU A 96 2.01 26.52 0.05
C GLU A 96 3.18 26.49 -0.95
N TYR A 97 2.85 26.60 -2.23
CA TYR A 97 3.85 26.72 -3.27
C TYR A 97 4.35 28.16 -3.38
N GLU A 98 5.62 28.38 -3.06
CA GLU A 98 6.26 29.71 -3.05
C GLU A 98 6.78 30.19 -4.42
N HIS A 99 6.32 29.58 -5.53
CA HIS A 99 6.66 29.99 -6.90
C HIS A 99 8.18 29.96 -7.20
N SER A 100 8.87 28.94 -6.66
CA SER A 100 10.30 28.68 -6.85
C SER A 100 10.50 27.32 -7.54
N ASP A 101 11.60 27.17 -8.27
CA ASP A 101 12.01 25.95 -8.95
C ASP A 101 12.91 25.03 -8.09
N ASP A 102 13.20 25.43 -6.84
CA ASP A 102 13.89 24.55 -5.89
C ASP A 102 13.07 23.27 -5.61
N PRO A 103 13.72 22.09 -5.46
CA PRO A 103 13.01 20.83 -5.25
C PRO A 103 12.01 20.81 -4.10
N VAL A 104 12.27 21.54 -3.01
CA VAL A 104 11.36 21.60 -1.85
C VAL A 104 10.10 22.40 -2.18
N ALA A 105 10.24 23.49 -2.96
CA ALA A 105 9.10 24.24 -3.46
C ALA A 105 8.29 23.42 -4.48
N LEU A 106 8.96 22.70 -5.39
CA LEU A 106 8.30 21.82 -6.36
C LEU A 106 7.56 20.65 -5.68
N ALA A 107 8.05 20.15 -4.55
CA ALA A 107 7.34 19.16 -3.74
C ALA A 107 6.04 19.74 -3.15
N ALA A 108 6.01 21.02 -2.76
CA ALA A 108 4.79 21.69 -2.30
C ALA A 108 3.78 21.84 -3.45
N LEU A 109 4.24 22.24 -4.64
CA LEU A 109 3.41 22.28 -5.84
C LEU A 109 2.82 20.91 -6.16
N SER A 110 3.64 19.85 -6.10
CA SER A 110 3.20 18.47 -6.33
C SER A 110 2.08 18.06 -5.38
N ARG A 111 2.21 18.38 -4.08
CA ARG A 111 1.19 18.12 -3.06
C ARG A 111 -0.12 18.87 -3.33
N VAL A 112 -0.04 20.13 -3.74
CA VAL A 112 -1.23 20.92 -4.11
C VAL A 112 -1.93 20.30 -5.31
N ILE A 113 -1.19 19.90 -6.35
CA ILE A 113 -1.78 19.27 -7.53
C ILE A 113 -2.41 17.92 -7.18
N SER A 114 -1.72 17.10 -6.39
CA SER A 114 -2.20 15.76 -6.01
C SER A 114 -3.45 15.80 -5.14
N ALA A 115 -3.62 16.83 -4.30
CA ALA A 115 -4.83 17.09 -3.52
C ALA A 115 -6.02 17.52 -4.40
N ASN A 116 -5.75 18.11 -5.57
CA ASN A 116 -6.76 18.74 -6.44
C ASN A 116 -7.23 17.84 -7.60
N VAL A 117 -7.20 16.51 -7.43
CA VAL A 117 -7.61 15.55 -8.46
C VAL A 117 -9.13 15.49 -8.59
N TRP A 118 -9.66 15.94 -9.72
CA TRP A 118 -11.11 16.00 -9.98
C TRP A 118 -11.77 14.61 -9.99
N GLN A 119 -11.05 13.56 -10.42
CA GLN A 119 -11.53 12.16 -10.41
C GLN A 119 -11.79 11.62 -9.00
N ARG A 120 -11.41 12.33 -7.95
CA ARG A 120 -11.65 11.97 -6.54
C ARG A 120 -12.76 12.80 -5.87
N ARG A 121 -13.40 13.72 -6.62
CA ARG A 121 -14.48 14.60 -6.10
C ARG A 121 -15.82 13.89 -6.15
N ALA A 122 -16.52 13.86 -5.02
CA ALA A 122 -17.82 13.20 -4.89
C ALA A 122 -18.89 13.89 -5.74
N GLU A 123 -18.83 15.21 -5.85
CA GLU A 123 -19.75 16.05 -6.64
C GLU A 123 -19.65 15.77 -8.15
N LEU A 124 -18.55 15.17 -8.60
CA LEU A 124 -18.30 14.77 -9.98
C LEU A 124 -18.54 13.25 -10.21
N GLY A 125 -19.16 12.57 -9.24
CA GLY A 125 -19.53 11.15 -9.36
C GLY A 125 -18.41 10.18 -9.02
N SER A 126 -17.37 10.60 -8.32
CA SER A 126 -16.30 9.68 -7.89
C SER A 126 -16.80 8.70 -6.84
N HIS A 127 -16.54 7.41 -7.06
CA HIS A 127 -16.73 6.35 -6.05
C HIS A 127 -15.52 6.18 -5.12
N ASN A 128 -14.44 6.90 -5.38
CA ASN A 128 -13.18 6.75 -4.67
C ASN A 128 -12.73 8.09 -4.09
N PRO A 129 -13.04 8.38 -2.82
CA PRO A 129 -12.68 9.66 -2.21
C PRO A 129 -11.16 9.83 -2.11
N LEU A 130 -10.71 11.07 -1.92
CA LEU A 130 -9.30 11.40 -1.67
C LEU A 130 -8.70 10.56 -0.53
N SER A 131 -9.47 10.34 0.55
CA SER A 131 -9.06 9.54 1.71
C SER A 131 -8.80 8.07 1.40
N ARG A 132 -9.25 7.54 0.25
CA ARG A 132 -8.94 6.16 -0.15
C ARG A 132 -7.42 5.94 -0.26
N GLY A 133 -6.66 6.94 -0.71
CA GLY A 133 -5.20 6.85 -0.81
C GLY A 133 -4.52 6.74 0.55
N GLU A 134 -5.03 7.44 1.56
CA GLU A 134 -4.51 7.45 2.93
C GLU A 134 -4.68 6.11 3.65
N GLY A 135 -5.65 5.29 3.24
CA GLY A 135 -6.02 4.07 3.92
C GLY A 135 -6.82 4.32 5.20
N ALA A 136 -7.28 3.25 5.84
CA ALA A 136 -7.89 3.33 7.16
C ALA A 136 -6.81 3.58 8.24
N PRO A 137 -7.15 4.08 9.43
CA PRO A 137 -6.18 4.26 10.52
C PRO A 137 -5.37 3.00 10.83
N GLU A 138 -5.98 1.83 10.72
CA GLU A 138 -5.37 0.52 10.97
C GLU A 138 -4.36 0.11 9.89
N ASP A 139 -4.40 0.75 8.71
CA ASP A 139 -3.50 0.49 7.59
C ASP A 139 -2.20 1.31 7.65
N ARG A 140 -2.13 2.33 8.52
CA ARG A 140 -1.08 3.37 8.49
C ARG A 140 0.09 3.03 9.41
N ASN A 141 0.04 3.53 10.65
CA ASN A 141 1.10 3.38 11.64
C ASN A 141 0.75 2.22 12.57
N VAL A 142 1.13 1.00 12.19
CA VAL A 142 0.67 -0.23 12.83
C VAL A 142 1.80 -1.23 12.98
N VAL A 143 1.75 -2.02 14.07
CA VAL A 143 2.64 -3.16 14.28
C VAL A 143 1.86 -4.44 14.01
N LEU A 144 2.34 -5.23 13.05
CA LEU A 144 1.70 -6.45 12.60
C LEU A 144 2.46 -7.65 13.17
N LYS A 145 1.76 -8.56 13.84
CA LYS A 145 2.35 -9.82 14.32
C LYS A 145 2.39 -10.84 13.19
N VAL A 146 3.54 -11.44 12.92
CA VAL A 146 3.64 -12.59 12.01
C VAL A 146 3.21 -13.85 12.75
N GLN A 147 2.20 -14.55 12.23
CA GLN A 147 1.81 -15.84 12.78
C GLN A 147 2.67 -16.94 12.15
N ARG A 148 3.24 -17.81 12.98
CA ARG A 148 3.96 -19.01 12.56
C ARG A 148 3.19 -20.21 13.11
N GLY A 149 2.80 -21.11 12.22
CA GLY A 149 2.24 -22.43 12.55
C GLY A 149 3.30 -23.52 12.52
#